data_AF-A0A6P0Q2V3-F1
#
_entry.id   AF-A0A6P0Q2V3-F1
#
_cell.length_a   1.000
_cell.length_b   1.000
_cell.length_c   1.000
_cell.angle_alpha   90.00
_cell.angle_beta   90.00
_cell.angle_gamma   90.00
#
_symmetry.space_group_name_H-M   'P 1'
#
loop_
_entity.id
_entity.type
_entity.pdbx_description
1 polymer ?
#
loop_
_entity_poly.entity_id
_entity_poly.type
_entity_poly.pdbx_seq_one_letter_code
_entity_poly.pdbx_strand_id
1 'polypeptide(L)'
;MSQIKLAVSQISQSLAAVSLLVAHIGVMPTQAQIKADDSTPTQVTSDGNQFDIDGGTPSGDNIFHSFEEFGLDQDQIANFLSQPGI
;
A
#
# COMPACT_ATOMS: atom_id res chain seq x y z
N MET A 1 -41.75 14.67 32.23
CA MET A 1 -40.54 15.25 31.60
C MET A 1 -41.00 16.23 30.54
N SER A 2 -40.44 17.44 30.43
CA SER A 2 -40.84 18.39 29.35
C SER A 2 -40.26 17.94 28.01
N GLN A 3 -40.99 18.14 26.90
CA GLN A 3 -40.54 17.84 25.53
C GLN A 3 -39.16 18.43 25.20
N ILE A 4 -38.84 19.58 25.80
CA ILE A 4 -37.53 20.26 25.66
C ILE A 4 -36.40 19.40 26.23
N LYS A 5 -36.61 18.73 27.37
CA LYS A 5 -35.58 17.87 27.99
C LYS A 5 -35.32 16.59 27.18
N LEU A 6 -36.36 16.06 26.51
CA LEU A 6 -36.25 14.87 25.66
C LEU A 6 -35.46 15.18 24.38
N ALA A 7 -35.76 16.31 23.73
CA ALA A 7 -35.07 16.77 22.52
C ALA A 7 -33.57 17.02 22.76
N VAL A 8 -33.22 17.68 23.87
CA VAL A 8 -31.81 17.94 24.24
C VAL A 8 -31.03 16.63 24.49
N SER A 9 -31.66 15.65 25.13
CA SER A 9 -31.05 14.33 25.35
C SER A 9 -30.78 13.59 24.04
N GLN A 10 -31.74 13.63 23.10
CA GLN A 10 -31.58 12.98 21.79
C GLN A 10 -30.48 13.63 20.96
N ILE A 11 -30.41 14.97 20.94
CA ILE A 11 -29.33 15.70 20.26
C ILE A 11 -27.96 15.34 20.85
N SER A 12 -27.84 15.27 22.17
CA SER A 12 -26.59 14.90 22.85
C SER A 12 -26.15 13.47 22.52
N GLN A 13 -27.11 12.53 22.46
CA GLN A 13 -26.85 11.14 22.08
C GLN A 13 -26.41 11.02 20.62
N SER A 14 -27.09 11.72 19.70
CA SER A 14 -26.70 11.75 18.28
C SER A 14 -25.30 12.35 18.09
N LEU A 15 -24.97 13.43 18.80
CA LEU A 15 -23.66 14.06 18.72
C LEU A 15 -22.54 13.16 19.28
N ALA A 16 -22.81 12.44 20.38
CA ALA A 16 -21.89 11.45 20.93
C ALA A 16 -21.68 10.27 19.96
N ALA A 17 -22.75 9.78 19.32
CA ALA A 17 -22.67 8.71 18.33
C ALA A 17 -21.84 9.11 17.09
N VAL A 18 -22.02 10.34 16.60
CA VAL A 18 -21.21 10.89 15.49
C VAL A 18 -19.74 11.03 15.89
N SER A 19 -19.46 11.50 17.11
CA SER A 19 -18.09 11.66 17.61
C SER A 19 -17.36 10.32 17.73
N LEU A 20 -18.06 9.26 18.18
CA LEU A 20 -17.54 7.90 18.20
C LEU A 20 -17.27 7.38 16.79
N LEU A 21 -18.14 7.66 15.81
CA LEU A 21 -17.94 7.19 14.44
C LEU A 21 -16.70 7.83 13.77
N VAL A 22 -16.48 9.13 13.98
CA VAL A 22 -15.31 9.85 13.42
C VAL A 22 -13.99 9.36 14.04
N ALA A 23 -14.00 8.94 15.32
CA ALA A 23 -12.82 8.41 15.99
C ALA A 23 -12.33 7.06 15.41
N HIS A 24 -13.12 6.37 14.59
CA HIS A 24 -12.74 5.09 13.97
C HIS A 24 -12.17 5.24 12.55
N ILE A 25 -12.03 6.47 12.03
CA ILE A 25 -11.32 6.71 10.77
C ILE A 25 -9.81 6.65 11.06
N GLY A 26 -9.32 5.44 11.30
CA GLY A 26 -7.89 5.18 11.43
C GLY A 26 -7.20 5.32 10.07
N VAL A 27 -6.02 5.93 10.05
CA VAL A 27 -5.14 5.87 8.88
C VAL A 27 -4.57 4.45 8.84
N MET A 28 -5.04 3.64 7.89
CA MET A 28 -4.39 2.35 7.62
C MET A 28 -3.02 2.64 7.01
N PRO A 29 -1.92 2.08 7.53
CA PRO A 29 -0.64 2.18 6.85
C PRO A 29 -0.75 1.51 5.49
N THR A 30 -0.16 2.11 4.46
CA THR A 30 0.01 1.43 3.18
C THR A 30 0.95 0.25 3.36
N GLN A 31 0.62 -0.91 2.79
CA GLN A 31 1.58 -2.00 2.70
C GLN A 31 2.64 -1.63 1.66
N ALA A 32 3.89 -2.00 1.93
CA ALA A 32 4.94 -1.87 0.93
C ALA A 32 4.61 -2.75 -0.29
N GLN A 33 4.82 -2.20 -1.48
CA GLN A 33 4.65 -2.93 -2.74
C GLN A 33 5.76 -2.56 -3.73
N ILE A 34 6.08 -3.53 -4.60
CA ILE A 34 6.93 -3.29 -5.77
C ILE A 34 6.04 -3.46 -7.00
N LYS A 35 5.82 -2.37 -7.72
CA LYS A 35 4.93 -2.32 -8.87
C LYS A 35 5.68 -1.73 -10.06
N ALA A 36 5.79 -2.49 -11.14
CA ALA A 36 6.36 -1.99 -12.39
C ALA A 36 5.47 -0.85 -12.97
N ASP A 37 6.08 0.12 -13.65
CA ASP A 37 5.35 1.21 -14.31
C ASP A 37 5.08 0.96 -15.81
N ASP A 38 5.34 -0.27 -16.27
CA ASP A 38 5.22 -0.72 -17.66
C ASP A 38 6.11 0.02 -18.68
N SER A 39 7.03 0.91 -18.25
CA SER A 39 7.98 1.59 -19.15
C SER A 39 9.17 0.70 -19.57
N THR A 40 9.38 -0.37 -18.81
CA THR A 40 10.30 -1.48 -19.11
C THR A 40 9.54 -2.79 -18.94
N PRO A 41 9.97 -3.91 -19.55
CA PRO A 41 9.32 -5.21 -19.35
C PRO A 41 9.76 -5.82 -18.00
N THR A 42 9.74 -5.03 -16.93
CA THR A 42 10.04 -5.47 -15.57
C THR A 42 8.89 -6.31 -15.04
N GLN A 43 9.20 -7.51 -14.56
CA GLN A 43 8.23 -8.41 -13.96
C GLN A 43 8.55 -8.60 -12.50
N VAL A 44 7.52 -8.55 -11.66
CA VAL A 44 7.63 -8.73 -10.21
C VAL A 44 6.75 -9.88 -9.80
N THR A 45 7.34 -10.92 -9.21
CA THR A 45 6.65 -12.06 -8.64
C THR A 45 6.89 -12.06 -7.14
N SER A 46 5.83 -12.21 -6.34
CA SER A 46 5.95 -12.28 -4.88
C SER A 46 5.83 -13.74 -4.42
N ASP A 47 6.78 -14.17 -3.59
CA ASP A 47 6.74 -15.44 -2.86
C ASP A 47 7.08 -15.18 -1.39
N GLY A 48 6.06 -15.22 -0.53
CA GLY A 48 6.22 -14.94 0.90
C GLY A 48 6.74 -13.52 1.17
N ASN A 49 7.94 -13.41 1.77
CA ASN A 49 8.61 -12.15 2.06
C ASN A 49 9.60 -11.70 0.97
N GLN A 50 9.69 -12.44 -0.14
CA GLN A 50 10.58 -12.14 -1.25
C GLN A 50 9.78 -11.67 -2.47
N PHE A 51 10.35 -10.69 -3.16
CA PHE A 51 9.93 -10.23 -4.48
C PHE A 51 11.03 -10.57 -5.47
N ASP A 52 10.77 -11.53 -6.34
CA ASP A 52 11.65 -11.84 -7.47
C ASP A 52 11.34 -10.88 -8.62
N ILE A 53 12.37 -10.16 -9.05
CA ILE A 53 12.32 -9.13 -10.08
C ILE A 53 13.12 -9.64 -11.28
N ASP A 54 12.45 -9.82 -12.42
CA ASP A 54 13.01 -10.33 -13.67
C ASP A 54 12.63 -9.42 -14.86
N GLY A 55 13.13 -9.75 -16.05
CA GLY A 55 12.91 -9.00 -17.28
C GLY A 55 13.73 -7.71 -17.31
N GLY A 56 13.07 -6.58 -17.57
CA GLY A 56 13.74 -5.28 -17.74
C GLY A 56 14.34 -5.07 -19.13
N THR A 57 14.93 -3.90 -19.34
CA THR A 57 15.45 -3.46 -20.63
C THR A 57 16.99 -3.51 -20.62
N PRO A 58 17.63 -4.36 -21.44
CA PRO A 58 19.09 -4.39 -21.56
C PRO A 58 19.64 -3.11 -22.20
N SER A 59 20.78 -2.63 -21.70
CA SER A 59 21.55 -1.55 -22.32
C SER A 59 23.02 -1.66 -21.92
N GLY A 60 23.84 -2.09 -22.88
CA GLY A 60 25.22 -2.51 -22.63
C GLY A 60 25.25 -3.72 -21.69
N ASP A 61 26.13 -3.68 -20.69
CA ASP A 61 26.28 -4.74 -19.69
C ASP A 61 25.28 -4.63 -18.52
N ASN A 62 24.24 -3.80 -18.66
CA ASN A 62 23.26 -3.53 -17.61
C ASN A 62 21.84 -3.90 -18.05
N ILE A 63 21.00 -4.21 -17.06
CA ILE A 63 19.56 -4.38 -17.21
C ILE A 63 18.88 -3.26 -16.42
N PHE A 64 17.99 -2.52 -17.08
CA PHE A 64 17.24 -1.42 -16.47
C PHE A 64 15.83 -1.86 -16.12
N HIS A 65 15.43 -1.55 -14.89
CA HIS A 65 14.08 -1.78 -14.38
C HIS A 65 13.43 -0.43 -14.03
N SER A 66 12.11 -0.37 -14.13
CA SER A 66 11.34 0.83 -13.79
C SER A 66 10.08 0.47 -13.03
N PHE A 67 9.75 1.32 -12.04
CA PHE A 67 8.73 1.04 -11.04
C PHE A 67 7.91 2.29 -10.77
N GLU A 68 6.59 2.12 -10.67
CA GLU A 68 5.68 3.17 -10.20
C GLU A 68 5.85 3.35 -8.70
N GLU A 69 5.99 2.22 -7.99
CA GLU A 69 6.28 2.17 -6.56
C GLU A 69 7.30 1.08 -6.29
N PHE A 70 8.27 1.40 -5.42
CA PHE A 70 9.26 0.44 -4.93
C PHE A 70 9.41 0.62 -3.42
N GLY A 71 8.71 -0.24 -2.67
CA GLY A 71 8.77 -0.27 -1.21
C GLY A 71 9.02 -1.68 -0.69
N LEU A 72 9.72 -1.76 0.43
CA LEU A 72 9.89 -2.97 1.24
C LEU A 72 9.58 -2.64 2.70
N ASP A 73 8.84 -3.52 3.36
CA ASP A 73 8.72 -3.57 4.81
C ASP A 73 9.95 -4.27 5.42
N GLN A 74 10.07 -4.18 6.74
CA GLN A 74 11.13 -4.90 7.46
C GLN A 74 11.07 -6.41 7.16
N ASP A 75 12.24 -7.02 6.99
CA ASP A 75 12.43 -8.45 6.71
C ASP A 75 11.92 -8.92 5.33
N GLN A 76 11.48 -8.00 4.46
CA GLN A 76 11.22 -8.29 3.05
C GLN A 76 12.49 -8.16 2.18
N ILE A 77 12.54 -8.91 1.08
CA ILE A 77 13.69 -9.00 0.19
C ILE A 77 13.25 -8.70 -1.24
N ALA A 78 13.92 -7.77 -1.92
CA ALA A 78 13.85 -7.64 -3.37
C ALA A 78 15.05 -8.38 -3.99
N ASN A 79 14.78 -9.39 -4.80
CA ASN A 79 15.78 -10.22 -5.45
C ASN A 79 15.77 -9.95 -6.96
N PHE A 80 16.84 -9.37 -7.48
CA PHE A 80 16.97 -9.08 -8.91
C PHE A 80 17.63 -10.27 -9.61
N LEU A 81 16.86 -10.96 -10.43
CA LEU A 81 17.32 -12.11 -11.20
C LEU A 81 18.09 -11.62 -12.41
N SER A 82 19.40 -11.86 -12.42
CA SER A 82 20.20 -11.65 -13.61
C SER A 82 19.92 -12.77 -14.62
N GLN A 83 19.89 -12.43 -15.90
CA GLN A 83 19.81 -13.40 -17.00
C GLN A 83 21.21 -13.54 -17.63
N PRO A 84 22.08 -14.42 -17.09
CA PRO A 84 23.40 -14.61 -17.67
C PRO A 84 23.28 -15.18 -19.09
N GLY A 85 23.60 -14.36 -20.10
CA GLY A 85 23.54 -14.74 -21.52
C GLY A 85 22.88 -13.71 -22.44
N ILE A 86 22.28 -12.65 -21.88
CA ILE A 86 21.98 -11.40 -22.59
C ILE A 86 23.06 -10.36 -22.36
#